data_AF-A0A5C6MCT6-F1
#
_entry.id   AF-A0A5C6MCT6-F1
#
_cell.length_a   1.000
_cell.length_b   1.000
_cell.length_c   1.000
_cell.angle_alpha   90.00
_cell.angle_beta   90.00
_cell.angle_gamma   90.00
#
_symmetry.space_group_name_H-M   'P 1'
#
loop_
_entity.id
_entity.type
_entity.pdbx_description
1 polymer ?
#
loop_
_entity_poly.entity_id
_entity_poly.type
_entity_poly.pdbx_seq_one_letter_code
_entity_poly.pdbx_strand_id
1 'polypeptide(L)' 'MKPDLNWEKSGGLIPAVVQDAKTGAVLMLGFMNQEAFAVTMATHQVTFFPGRASDFGQRGKIPGDFWML' A
#
# COMPACT_ATOMS: atom_id res chain seq x y z
N MET A 1 7.66 0.83 -17.25
CA MET A 1 6.75 -0.30 -17.47
C MET A 1 5.67 -0.23 -16.39
N LYS A 2 4.38 -0.19 -16.75
CA LYS A 2 3.30 -0.31 -15.75
C LYS A 2 3.04 -1.81 -15.54
N PRO A 3 3.01 -2.32 -14.30
CA PRO A 3 2.69 -3.72 -14.05
C PRO A 3 1.24 -4.00 -14.47
N ASP A 4 1.00 -5.16 -15.07
CA ASP A 4 -0.35 -5.64 -15.40
C ASP A 4 -0.96 -6.27 -14.13
N LEU A 5 -1.71 -5.45 -13.39
CA LEU A 5 -2.31 -5.82 -12.11
C LEU A 5 -3.78 -6.21 -12.31
N ASN A 6 -4.13 -7.44 -11.98
CA ASN A 6 -5.51 -7.92 -12.03
C ASN A 6 -6.27 -7.55 -10.75
N TRP A 7 -6.86 -6.36 -10.75
CA TRP A 7 -7.63 -5.82 -9.62
C TRP A 7 -8.90 -6.61 -9.33
N GLU A 8 -9.59 -7.11 -10.35
CA GLU A 8 -10.85 -7.85 -10.20
C GLU A 8 -10.63 -9.16 -9.44
N LYS A 9 -9.56 -9.88 -9.75
CA LYS A 9 -9.20 -11.14 -9.08
C LYS A 9 -9.01 -10.96 -7.57
N SER A 10 -8.58 -9.78 -7.13
CA SER A 10 -8.35 -9.47 -5.72
C SER A 10 -9.47 -8.62 -5.10
N GLY A 11 -10.63 -8.51 -5.75
CA GLY A 11 -11.78 -7.75 -5.22
C GLY A 11 -11.49 -6.25 -5.06
N GLY A 12 -10.62 -5.69 -5.89
CA GLY A 12 -10.23 -4.28 -5.86
C GLY A 12 -9.07 -3.93 -4.91
N LEU A 13 -8.55 -4.88 -4.13
CA LEU A 13 -7.45 -4.69 -3.20
C LEU A 13 -6.31 -5.68 -3.45
N ILE A 14 -5.17 -5.20 -3.90
CA ILE A 14 -3.99 -6.04 -4.12
C ILE A 14 -3.10 -6.08 -2.87
N PRO A 15 -2.51 -7.24 -2.51
CA PRO A 15 -1.48 -7.30 -1.49
C PRO A 15 -0.19 -6.64 -1.99
N ALA A 16 0.45 -5.85 -1.13
CA ALA A 16 1.72 -5.19 -1.39
C ALA A 16 2.69 -5.44 -0.23
N VAL A 17 3.88 -5.95 -0.56
CA VAL A 17 4.95 -6.26 0.40
C VAL A 17 6.02 -5.19 0.32
N VAL A 18 6.34 -4.57 1.45
CA VAL A 18 7.49 -3.67 1.59
C VAL A 18 8.69 -4.51 2.00
N GLN A 19 9.77 -4.36 1.27
CA GLN A 19 11.01 -5.08 1.48
C GLN A 19 12.15 -4.08 1.58
N ASP A 20 13.11 -4.33 2.46
CA ASP A 20 14.37 -3.60 2.47
C ASP A 20 15.15 -3.93 1.19
N ALA A 21 15.48 -2.90 0.42
CA ALA A 21 16.07 -3.05 -0.91
C ALA A 21 17.50 -3.63 -0.90
N LYS A 22 18.20 -3.61 0.24
CA LYS A 22 19.60 -4.08 0.36
C LYS A 22 19.67 -5.51 0.85
N THR A 23 18.87 -5.84 1.85
CA THR A 23 18.92 -7.10 2.59
C THR A 23 17.88 -8.10 2.10
N GLY A 24 16.84 -7.63 1.42
CA GLY A 24 15.68 -8.46 1.08
C GLY A 24 14.80 -8.79 2.28
N ALA A 25 15.00 -8.16 3.44
CA ALA A 25 14.14 -8.38 4.59
C ALA A 25 12.73 -7.84 4.33
N VAL A 26 11.70 -8.65 4.60
CA VAL A 26 10.30 -8.19 4.54
C VAL A 26 10.02 -7.29 5.73
N LEU A 27 9.67 -6.04 5.46
CA LEU A 27 9.39 -5.01 6.46
C LEU A 27 7.91 -4.94 6.81
N MET A 28 7.04 -5.09 5.81
CA MET A 28 5.59 -5.01 6.02
C MET A 28 4.79 -5.67 4.91
N LEU A 29 3.57 -6.11 5.23
CA LEU A 29 2.52 -6.47 4.29
C LEU A 29 1.33 -5.53 4.49
N GLY A 30 0.79 -5.00 3.41
CA GLY A 30 -0.48 -4.27 3.42
C GLY A 30 -1.25 -4.46 2.12
N PHE A 31 -2.36 -3.74 1.98
CA PHE A 31 -3.19 -3.79 0.78
C PHE A 31 -3.30 -2.41 0.13
N MET A 32 -3.39 -2.38 -1.19
CA MET A 32 -3.57 -1.16 -1.96
C MET A 32 -4.80 -1.31 -2.84
N ASN A 33 -5.63 -0.26 -2.93
CA ASN A 33 -6.57 -0.08 -4.04
C ASN A 33 -5.86 0.64 -5.21
N GLN A 34 -6.57 0.85 -6.32
CA GLN A 34 -6.02 1.52 -7.50
C GLN A 34 -5.48 2.93 -7.20
N GLU A 35 -6.17 3.68 -6.34
CA GLU A 35 -5.79 5.04 -5.95
C GLU A 35 -4.50 5.07 -5.12
N ALA A 36 -4.42 4.23 -4.07
CA ALA A 36 -3.24 4.13 -3.21
C ALA A 36 -2.00 3.68 -4.02
N PHE A 37 -2.19 2.79 -4.99
CA PHE A 37 -1.12 2.41 -5.92
C PHE A 37 -0.70 3.57 -6.83
N ALA A 38 -1.65 4.32 -7.39
CA ALA A 38 -1.35 5.48 -8.23
C ALA A 38 -0.59 6.58 -7.45
N VAL A 39 -0.98 6.85 -6.20
CA VAL A 39 -0.28 7.78 -5.32
C VAL A 39 1.13 7.27 -5.03
N THR A 40 1.29 5.99 -4.68
CA THR A 40 2.61 5.38 -4.43
C THR A 40 3.55 5.55 -5.63
N MET A 41 3.04 5.34 -6.83
CA MET A 41 3.81 5.49 -8.07
C MET A 41 4.17 6.95 -8.36
N ALA A 42 3.34 7.91 -7.93
CA ALA A 42 3.57 9.34 -8.18
C ALA A 42 4.51 9.97 -7.14
N THR A 43 4.40 9.59 -5.87
CA THR A 43 5.16 10.18 -4.75
C THR A 43 6.43 9.42 -4.42
N HIS A 44 6.56 8.17 -4.89
CA HIS A 44 7.58 7.21 -4.46
C HIS A 44 7.57 6.94 -2.95
N GLN A 45 6.44 7.19 -2.28
CA GLN A 45 6.20 6.87 -0.88
C GLN A 45 5.09 5.82 -0.78
N VAL A 46 5.28 4.80 0.06
CA VAL A 46 4.37 3.66 0.07
C VAL A 46 3.05 4.08 0.69
N THR A 47 1.97 3.97 -0.07
CA THR A 47 0.62 4.35 0.38
C THR A 47 -0.28 3.12 0.43
N PHE A 48 -0.79 2.77 1.60
CA PHE A 48 -1.73 1.65 1.78
C PHE A 48 -3.17 2.14 1.88
N PHE A 49 -4.08 1.29 1.41
CA PHE A 49 -5.50 1.44 1.65
C PHE A 49 -5.81 1.07 3.12
N PRO A 50 -6.54 1.91 3.86
CA PRO A 50 -6.93 1.59 5.22
C PRO A 50 -7.85 0.37 5.22
N GLY A 51 -7.44 -0.71 5.89
CA GLY A 51 -8.39 -1.74 6.29
C GLY A 51 -9.44 -1.16 7.25
N ARG A 52 -10.53 -1.89 7.51
CA ARG A 52 -11.45 -1.59 8.62
C ARG A 52 -10.60 -1.36 9.87
N ALA A 53 -10.65 -0.17 10.44
CA ALA A 53 -9.75 0.25 11.51
C ALA A 53 -9.81 -0.72 12.70
N SER A 54 -8.84 -1.63 12.77
CA SER A 54 -8.55 -2.40 13.97
C SER A 54 -7.19 -1.92 14.46
N ASP A 55 -7.22 -0.95 15.38
CA ASP A 55 -6.17 -0.50 16.31
C ASP A 55 -4.74 -1.05 16.09
N PHE A 56 -4.09 -0.64 15.02
CA PHE A 56 -2.62 -0.68 14.94
C PHE A 56 -2.11 0.74 14.80
N GLY A 57 -1.22 1.11 15.72
CA GLY A 57 -0.77 2.47 16.03
C GLY A 57 -0.64 3.42 14.85
N GLN A 58 -1.15 4.64 15.06
CA GLN A 58 -1.19 5.75 14.11
C GLN A 58 0.16 5.99 13.42
N ARG A 59 0.33 5.45 12.20
CA ARG A 59 1.40 5.86 11.27
C ARG A 59 0.89 6.94 10.31
N GLY A 60 0.99 8.21 10.70
CA GLY A 60 0.86 9.36 9.78
C GLY A 60 -0.39 9.35 8.88
N LYS A 61 -1.57 9.63 9.46
CA LYS A 61 -2.82 9.79 8.71
C LYS A 61 -2.73 11.04 7.82
N ILE A 62 -2.95 10.90 6.51
CA ILE A 62 -3.16 12.04 5.58
C ILE A 62 -4.65 12.25 5.28
N PRO A 63 -5.06 13.45 4.77
CA PRO A 63 -6.42 13.66 4.28
C PRO A 63 -6.73 12.65 3.16
N GLY A 64 -7.78 11.84 3.34
CA GLY A 64 -8.13 10.74 2.41
C GLY A 64 -8.02 9.33 2.99
N ASP A 65 -7.82 9.17 4.30
CA ASP A 65 -7.76 7.89 5.02
C ASP A 65 -6.61 6.94 4.63
N PHE A 66 -5.59 7.38 3.90
CA PHE A 66 -4.45 6.53 3.55
C PHE A 66 -3.39 6.45 4.66
N TRP A 67 -2.70 5.30 4.73
CA TRP A 67 -1.51 5.10 5.58
C TRP A 67 -0.25 5.20 4.72
N MET A 68 0.68 6.09 5.07
CA MET A 68 1.96 6.22 4.37
C MET A 68 3.13 5.62 5.19
N LEU A 69 4.08 4.99 4.48
CA LEU A 69 5.41 4.65 4.98
C LEU A 69 6.49 5.39 4.19
#